data_AF-A0A9X4S3D9-F1
#
_entry.id   AF-A0A9X4S3D9-F1
#
_cell.length_a   1.000
_cell.length_b   1.000
_cell.length_c   1.000
_cell.angle_alpha   90.00
_cell.angle_beta   90.00
_cell.angle_gamma   90.00
#
_symmetry.space_group_name_H-M   'P 1'
#
loop_
_entity.id
_entity.type
_entity.pdbx_description
1 polymer ?
#
loop_
_entity_poly.entity_id
_entity_poly.type
_entity_poly.pdbx_seq_one_letter_code
_entity_poly.pdbx_strand_id
1 'polypeptide(L)'
;MELTINGKQYEFKFGTKFVRELDKLFPIMQEGIAFGMGLSAKFIPELKSANINALATILYIANRTESPKVSQGDIDDFIDECEDIEKLFDDVLKELSESNAGKMAMKMIEERVKKAERNN
;
A
#
# COMPACT_ATOMS: atom_id res chain seq x y z
N MET A 1 11.50 -0.12 1.94
CA MET A 1 12.19 0.75 0.95
C MET A 1 12.54 2.11 1.54
N GLU A 2 13.42 2.83 0.84
CA GLU A 2 13.83 4.21 1.14
C GLU A 2 13.61 5.07 -0.11
N LEU A 3 13.11 6.30 0.07
CA LEU A 3 12.97 7.30 -0.99
C LEU A 3 13.63 8.61 -0.55
N THR A 4 14.22 9.32 -1.51
CA THR A 4 14.70 10.68 -1.29
C THR A 4 13.65 11.66 -1.82
N ILE A 5 13.03 12.42 -0.91
CA ILE A 5 11.99 13.40 -1.21
C ILE A 5 12.49 14.75 -0.69
N ASN A 6 12.47 15.79 -1.52
CA ASN A 6 12.95 17.13 -1.16
C ASN A 6 14.37 17.14 -0.56
N GLY A 7 15.26 16.32 -1.14
CA GLY A 7 16.67 16.21 -0.71
C GLY A 7 16.88 15.48 0.63
N LYS A 8 15.84 14.86 1.19
CA LYS A 8 15.89 14.13 2.45
C LYS A 8 15.47 12.69 2.28
N GLN A 9 16.16 11.77 2.95
CA GLN A 9 15.83 10.36 2.95
C GLN A 9 14.71 10.05 3.94
N TYR A 10 13.77 9.21 3.50
CA TYR A 10 12.62 8.74 4.25
C TYR A 10 12.52 7.22 4.14
N GLU A 11 12.28 6.56 5.27
CA GLU A 11 11.99 5.12 5.33
C GLU A 11 10.49 4.86 5.18
N PHE A 12 10.16 3.82 4.42
CA PHE A 12 8.79 3.33 4.21
C PHE A 12 8.73 1.85 4.59
N LYS A 13 7.96 1.54 5.64
CA LYS A 13 7.88 0.19 6.22
C LYS A 13 6.51 -0.44 6.06
N PHE A 14 6.46 -1.56 5.33
CA PHE A 14 5.24 -2.35 5.09
C PHE A 14 5.00 -3.42 6.17
N GLY A 15 5.15 -3.04 7.44
CA GLY A 15 5.01 -3.94 8.59
C GLY A 15 3.63 -3.95 9.22
N THR A 16 3.49 -4.62 10.37
CA THR A 16 2.23 -4.66 11.14
C THR A 16 1.72 -3.27 11.55
N LYS A 17 2.63 -2.31 11.83
CA LYS A 17 2.23 -0.93 12.16
C LYS A 17 1.51 -0.27 10.97
N PHE A 18 2.06 -0.43 9.76
CA PHE A 18 1.48 0.04 8.52
C PHE A 18 0.09 -0.56 8.28
N VAL A 19 -0.05 -1.89 8.38
CA VAL A 19 -1.36 -2.56 8.20
C VAL A 19 -2.39 -2.07 9.22
N ARG A 20 -1.99 -1.92 10.48
CA ARG A 20 -2.88 -1.41 11.53
C ARG A 20 -3.35 0.03 11.27
N GLU A 21 -2.47 0.91 10.78
CA GLU A 21 -2.88 2.28 10.43
C GLU A 21 -3.77 2.29 9.18
N LEU A 22 -3.46 1.44 8.20
CA LEU A 22 -4.29 1.27 7.01
C LEU A 22 -5.70 0.80 7.37
N ASP A 23 -5.84 -0.23 8.22
CA ASP A 23 -7.14 -0.78 8.61
C ASP A 23 -7.98 0.20 9.44
N LYS A 24 -7.36 1.13 10.17
CA LYS A 24 -8.06 2.21 10.88
C LYS A 24 -8.67 3.22 9.90
N LEU A 25 -7.92 3.56 8.84
CA LEU A 25 -8.32 4.59 7.88
C LEU A 25 -9.25 4.03 6.79
N PHE A 26 -9.04 2.77 6.42
CA PHE A 26 -9.72 2.12 5.30
C PHE A 26 -10.26 0.73 5.70
N PRO A 27 -11.15 0.65 6.71
CA PRO A 27 -11.82 -0.60 7.01
C PRO A 27 -12.77 -0.99 5.88
N ILE A 28 -12.92 -2.28 5.66
CA ILE A 28 -14.00 -2.80 4.81
C ILE A 28 -15.23 -3.04 5.69
N MET A 29 -16.33 -2.37 5.36
CA MET A 29 -17.60 -2.55 6.06
C MET A 29 -18.38 -3.71 5.44
N GLN A 30 -18.70 -4.72 6.24
CA GLN A 30 -19.56 -5.83 5.84
C GLN A 30 -20.62 -6.05 6.92
N GLU A 31 -21.89 -5.92 6.55
CA GLU A 31 -23.04 -6.07 7.47
C GLU A 31 -22.93 -5.19 8.74
N GLY A 32 -22.36 -3.98 8.59
CA GLY A 32 -22.16 -3.05 9.70
C GLY A 32 -20.94 -3.35 10.58
N ILE A 33 -20.17 -4.39 10.29
CA ILE A 33 -18.94 -4.75 10.99
C ILE A 33 -17.73 -4.28 10.17
N ALA A 34 -16.76 -3.65 10.84
CA ALA A 34 -15.51 -3.20 10.25
C ALA A 34 -14.46 -4.31 10.25
N PHE A 35 -13.91 -4.64 9.08
CA PHE A 35 -12.87 -5.64 8.92
C PHE A 35 -11.56 -5.03 8.40
N GLY A 36 -10.44 -5.43 9.03
CA GLY A 36 -9.08 -5.08 8.62
C GLY A 36 -8.63 -5.87 7.40
N MET A 37 -9.14 -5.48 6.24
CA MET A 37 -8.86 -6.13 4.95
C MET A 37 -8.57 -5.11 3.85
N GLY A 38 -8.35 -3.84 4.19
CA GLY A 38 -8.17 -2.77 3.19
C GLY A 38 -7.00 -3.04 2.26
N LEU A 39 -5.89 -3.56 2.79
CA LEU A 39 -4.70 -3.84 2.00
C LEU A 39 -4.96 -4.90 0.92
N SER A 40 -5.59 -6.01 1.30
CA SER A 40 -5.86 -7.13 0.39
C SER A 40 -7.06 -6.89 -0.52
N ALA A 41 -8.12 -6.27 -0.02
CA ALA A 41 -9.38 -6.09 -0.75
C ALA A 41 -9.36 -4.89 -1.70
N LYS A 42 -8.56 -3.85 -1.41
CA LYS A 42 -8.57 -2.58 -2.14
C LYS A 42 -7.20 -2.23 -2.71
N PHE A 43 -6.22 -2.01 -1.84
CA PHE A 43 -4.99 -1.33 -2.26
C PHE A 43 -4.09 -2.19 -3.16
N ILE A 44 -3.91 -3.48 -2.88
CA ILE A 44 -3.13 -4.33 -3.79
C ILE A 44 -3.77 -4.42 -5.19
N PRO A 45 -5.07 -4.69 -5.36
CA PRO A 45 -5.72 -4.61 -6.67
C PRO A 45 -5.57 -3.25 -7.38
N GLU A 46 -5.74 -2.15 -6.64
CA GLU A 46 -5.59 -0.80 -7.18
C GLU A 46 -4.16 -0.49 -7.62
N LEU A 47 -3.14 -0.90 -6.85
CA LEU A 47 -1.73 -0.78 -7.22
C LEU A 47 -1.41 -1.60 -8.48
N LYS A 48 -1.92 -2.83 -8.59
CA LYS A 48 -1.77 -3.66 -9.80
C LYS A 48 -2.47 -3.08 -11.04
N SER A 49 -3.41 -2.17 -10.83
CA SER A 49 -4.14 -1.46 -11.90
C SER A 49 -3.58 -0.05 -12.13
N ALA A 50 -2.36 0.23 -11.65
CA ALA A 50 -1.67 1.52 -11.75
C ALA A 50 -2.46 2.72 -11.20
N ASN A 51 -3.22 2.52 -10.12
CA ASN A 51 -3.96 3.61 -9.48
C ASN A 51 -3.01 4.53 -8.67
N ILE A 52 -2.78 5.74 -9.17
CA ILE A 52 -1.86 6.72 -8.58
C ILE A 52 -2.29 7.13 -7.16
N ASN A 53 -3.58 7.30 -6.92
CA ASN A 53 -4.09 7.65 -5.58
C ASN A 53 -3.82 6.53 -4.56
N ALA A 54 -3.89 5.26 -4.99
CA ALA A 54 -3.53 4.13 -4.15
C ALA A 54 -2.04 4.11 -3.81
N LEU A 55 -1.18 4.45 -4.78
CA LEU A 55 0.27 4.58 -4.58
C LEU A 55 0.61 5.66 -3.54
N ALA A 56 0.09 6.87 -3.73
CA ALA A 56 0.28 8.00 -2.82
C ALA A 56 -0.18 7.66 -1.40
N THR A 57 -1.37 7.06 -1.28
CA THR A 57 -1.94 6.64 0.02
C THR A 57 -1.06 5.61 0.72
N ILE A 58 -0.57 4.60 -0.01
CA ILE A 58 0.24 3.52 0.54
C ILE A 58 1.60 4.02 1.02
N LEU A 59 2.26 4.88 0.23
CA LEU A 59 3.51 5.53 0.62
C LEU A 59 3.30 6.39 1.88
N TYR A 60 2.23 7.18 1.91
CA TYR A 60 1.93 8.00 3.08
C TYR A 60 1.77 7.18 4.37
N ILE A 61 0.98 6.11 4.33
CA ILE A 61 0.77 5.26 5.51
C ILE A 61 2.06 4.52 5.88
N ALA A 62 2.83 4.06 4.90
CA ALA A 62 4.07 3.30 5.12
C ALA A 62 5.17 4.13 5.77
N ASN A 63 5.19 5.45 5.55
CA ASN A 63 6.10 6.37 6.25
C ASN A 63 5.51 6.94 7.55
N ARG A 64 4.18 7.09 7.67
CA ARG A 64 3.53 7.74 8.81
C ARG A 64 3.88 7.11 10.17
N THR A 65 4.25 5.83 10.20
CA THR A 65 4.67 5.11 11.40
C THR A 65 6.16 5.26 11.73
N GLU A 66 6.92 5.92 10.86
CA GLU A 66 8.36 6.07 10.91
C GLU A 66 8.77 7.52 11.22
N SER A 67 10.07 7.75 11.34
CA SER A 67 10.65 9.08 11.52
C SER A 67 11.95 9.16 10.72
N PRO A 68 12.13 10.21 9.90
CA PRO A 68 11.27 11.38 9.72
C PRO A 68 9.94 11.06 9.00
N LYS A 69 8.92 11.91 9.22
CA LYS A 69 7.63 11.83 8.53
C LYS A 69 7.61 12.76 7.32
N VAL A 70 7.20 12.25 6.17
CA VAL A 70 6.92 13.04 4.97
C VAL A 70 5.46 13.48 4.97
N SER A 71 5.16 14.67 4.46
CA SER A 71 3.78 15.13 4.33
C SER A 71 3.08 14.44 3.15
N GLN A 72 1.75 14.46 3.12
CA GLN A 72 1.02 13.96 1.95
C GLN A 72 1.36 14.78 0.70
N GLY A 73 1.41 16.12 0.82
CA GLY A 73 1.75 17.00 -0.29
C GLY A 73 3.14 16.72 -0.87
N ASP A 74 4.15 16.52 -0.02
CA ASP A 74 5.50 16.17 -0.50
C ASP A 74 5.55 14.79 -1.20
N ILE A 75 4.68 13.85 -0.83
CA ILE A 75 4.54 12.56 -1.54
C ILE A 75 3.86 12.77 -2.89
N ASP A 76 2.80 13.57 -2.93
CA ASP A 76 2.04 13.85 -4.13
C ASP A 76 2.95 14.56 -5.16
N ASP A 77 3.68 15.61 -4.72
CA ASP A 77 4.66 16.32 -5.54
C ASP A 77 5.78 15.38 -6.04
N PHE A 78 6.30 14.51 -5.16
CA PHE A 78 7.29 13.50 -5.55
C PHE A 78 6.78 12.53 -6.63
N ILE A 79 5.50 12.14 -6.56
CA ILE A 79 4.87 11.26 -7.55
C ILE A 79 4.66 12.01 -8.88
N ASP A 80 4.23 13.26 -8.84
CA ASP A 80 4.02 14.10 -10.03
C ASP A 80 5.34 14.40 -10.77
N GLU A 81 6.45 14.53 -10.03
CA GLU A 81 7.80 14.74 -10.57
C GLU A 81 8.55 13.43 -10.89
N CYS A 82 7.95 12.26 -10.62
CA CYS A 82 8.60 10.97 -10.79
C CYS A 82 8.82 10.64 -12.28
N GLU A 83 10.08 10.55 -12.71
CA GLU A 83 10.42 10.21 -14.11
C GLU A 83 9.96 8.80 -14.50
N ASP A 84 10.01 7.85 -13.56
CA ASP A 84 9.71 6.44 -13.78
C ASP A 84 8.68 5.94 -12.77
N ILE A 85 7.43 6.38 -12.99
CA ILE A 85 6.30 6.03 -12.14
C ILE A 85 5.99 4.53 -12.18
N GLU A 86 6.19 3.87 -13.32
CA GLU A 86 5.98 2.42 -13.46
C GLU A 86 6.91 1.64 -12.53
N LYS A 87 8.19 2.00 -12.51
CA LYS A 87 9.15 1.42 -11.57
C LYS A 87 8.79 1.70 -10.11
N LEU A 88 8.27 2.89 -9.79
CA LEU A 88 7.83 3.18 -8.43
C LEU A 88 6.68 2.27 -7.98
N PHE A 89 5.72 1.98 -8.86
CA PHE A 89 4.68 0.98 -8.59
C PHE A 89 5.28 -0.41 -8.36
N ASP A 90 6.21 -0.83 -9.22
CA ASP A 90 6.86 -2.14 -9.12
C ASP A 90 7.66 -2.28 -7.81
N ASP A 91 8.40 -1.25 -7.42
CA ASP A 91 9.16 -1.22 -6.19
C ASP A 91 8.24 -1.32 -4.95
N VAL A 92 7.13 -0.59 -4.93
CA VAL A 92 6.13 -0.68 -3.85
C VAL A 92 5.48 -2.06 -3.80
N LEU A 93 5.08 -2.63 -4.95
CA LEU A 93 4.50 -3.97 -5.03
C LEU A 93 5.48 -5.04 -4.58
N LYS A 94 6.75 -4.92 -4.97
CA LYS A 94 7.83 -5.82 -4.56
C LYS A 94 8.02 -5.77 -3.05
N GLU A 95 8.16 -4.59 -2.47
CA GLU A 95 8.33 -4.42 -1.03
C GLU A 95 7.14 -4.97 -0.22
N LEU A 96 5.90 -4.74 -0.68
CA LEU A 96 4.72 -5.38 -0.12
C LEU A 96 4.85 -6.91 -0.19
N SER A 97 5.24 -7.46 -1.34
CA SER A 97 5.40 -8.90 -1.55
C SER A 97 6.59 -9.52 -0.79
N GLU A 98 7.55 -8.72 -0.32
CA GLU A 98 8.69 -9.16 0.48
C GLU A 98 8.43 -9.04 1.98
N SER A 99 7.58 -8.08 2.38
CA SER A 99 7.18 -7.86 3.77
C SER A 99 6.33 -9.01 4.35
N ASN A 100 6.49 -9.29 5.64
CA ASN A 100 5.69 -10.33 6.31
C ASN A 100 4.18 -10.04 6.23
N ALA A 101 3.79 -8.78 6.36
CA ALA A 101 2.38 -8.39 6.36
C ALA A 101 1.80 -8.42 4.93
N GLY A 102 2.50 -7.85 3.95
CA GLY A 102 2.05 -7.84 2.56
C GLY A 102 2.06 -9.23 1.90
N LYS A 103 3.02 -10.11 2.22
CA LYS A 103 3.00 -11.53 1.80
C LYS A 103 1.69 -12.23 2.18
N MET A 104 1.22 -12.01 3.40
CA MET A 104 -0.06 -12.60 3.85
C MET A 104 -1.25 -11.99 3.12
N ALA A 105 -1.25 -10.68 2.89
CA ALA A 105 -2.30 -10.01 2.13
C ALA A 105 -2.37 -10.49 0.67
N MET A 106 -1.21 -10.69 0.00
CA MET A 106 -1.12 -11.23 -1.36
C MET A 106 -1.68 -12.64 -1.44
N LYS A 107 -1.33 -13.53 -0.49
CA LYS A 107 -1.89 -14.89 -0.41
C LYS A 107 -3.42 -14.88 -0.27
N MET A 108 -3.96 -13.99 0.57
CA MET A 108 -5.41 -13.85 0.72
C MET A 108 -6.10 -13.46 -0.59
N ILE A 109 -5.47 -12.62 -1.42
CA ILE A 109 -6.02 -12.26 -2.73
C ILE A 109 -6.03 -13.47 -3.66
N GLU A 110 -4.92 -14.19 -3.76
CA GLU A 110 -4.84 -15.39 -4.59
C GLU A 110 -5.90 -16.43 -4.21
N GLU A 111 -6.11 -16.64 -2.90
CA GLU A 111 -7.16 -17.53 -2.41
C GLU A 111 -8.56 -17.05 -2.77
N ARG A 112 -8.82 -15.73 -2.72
CA ARG A 112 -10.10 -15.14 -3.13
C ARG A 112 -10.34 -15.28 -4.62
N VAL A 113 -9.34 -15.00 -5.45
CA VAL A 113 -9.42 -15.16 -6.91
C VAL A 113 -9.71 -16.62 -7.27
N LYS A 114 -8.95 -17.57 -6.70
CA LYS A 114 -9.18 -19.01 -6.90
C LYS A 114 -10.58 -19.46 -6.47
N LYS A 115 -11.13 -18.89 -5.38
CA LYS A 115 -12.49 -19.19 -4.93
C LYS A 115 -13.54 -18.61 -5.88
N ALA A 116 -13.32 -17.41 -6.41
CA ALA A 116 -14.23 -16.80 -7.38
C ALA A 116 -14.26 -17.58 -8.71
N GLU A 117 -13.10 -18.02 -9.19
CA GLU A 117 -12.99 -18.84 -10.42
C GLU A 117 -13.66 -20.21 -10.29
N ARG A 118 -13.68 -20.81 -9.09
CA ARG A 118 -14.34 -22.10 -8.84
C ARG A 118 -15.85 -22.02 -8.72
N ASN A 119 -16.39 -20.83 -8.50
CA ASN A 119 -17.82 -20.60 -8.29
C ASN A 119 -18.52 -20.00 -9.53
N ASN A 120 -17.78 -19.80 -10.63
CA ASN A 120 -18.27 -19.44 -11.96
C ASN A 120 -18.23 -20.66 -12.89
#